data_AF-A0A919FZ97-F1
#
_entry.id   AF-A0A919FZ97-F1
#
_cell.length_a   1.000
_cell.length_b   1.000
_cell.length_c   1.000
_cell.angle_alpha   90.00
_cell.angle_beta   90.00
_cell.angle_gamma   90.00
#
_symmetry.space_group_name_H-M   'P 1'
#
loop_
_entity.id
_entity.type
_entity.pdbx_description
1 polymer ?
#
loop_
_entity_poly.entity_id
_entity_poly.type
_entity_poly.pdbx_seq_one_letter_code
_entity_poly.pdbx_strand_id
1 'polypeptide(L)'
;MAILARSMPADRYFRLYCRVAAFLFAGFTVYPVITKLAEHRLAHDWAHSALHLLFCLLAAYAGWAARDARAARLFTGAVAVIYGVLGVIGWFVPGLLLGTPVAIPLDPVANVFHLVLAVPALVLVTRSVIGKVSGNQQSDLPTN
;
A
#
# COMPACT_ATOMS: atom_id res chain seq x y z
N MET A 1 12.00 -37.28 9.30
CA MET A 1 12.61 -36.13 8.58
C MET A 1 11.53 -35.06 8.42
N ALA A 2 11.29 -34.27 9.46
CA ALA A 2 10.27 -33.22 9.44
C ALA A 2 10.84 -32.02 8.69
N ILE A 3 10.26 -31.72 7.53
CA ILE A 3 10.53 -30.48 6.79
C ILE A 3 10.00 -29.36 7.69
N LEU A 4 10.90 -28.73 8.44
CA LEU A 4 10.65 -27.49 9.15
C LEU A 4 10.25 -26.46 8.10
N ALA A 5 8.93 -26.27 7.94
CA ALA A 5 8.36 -25.10 7.29
C ALA A 5 8.87 -23.89 8.07
N ARG A 6 10.01 -23.34 7.62
CA ARG A 6 10.59 -22.12 8.17
C ARG A 6 9.55 -21.04 7.94
N SER A 7 8.77 -20.72 8.97
CA SER A 7 7.91 -19.55 8.98
C SER A 7 8.81 -18.38 8.59
N MET A 8 8.60 -17.81 7.41
CA MET A 8 9.32 -16.60 7.06
C MET A 8 8.91 -15.56 8.10
N PRO A 9 9.86 -14.91 8.80
CA PRO A 9 9.52 -13.90 9.80
C PRO A 9 8.58 -12.90 9.15
N ALA A 10 7.44 -12.59 9.79
CA ALA A 10 6.38 -11.76 9.23
C ALA A 10 6.91 -10.49 8.54
N ASP A 11 8.02 -9.95 9.06
CA ASP A 11 8.76 -8.80 8.54
C ASP A 11 9.24 -8.94 7.08
N ARG A 12 9.58 -10.15 6.63
CA ARG A 12 9.99 -10.39 5.25
C ARG A 12 8.84 -10.13 4.28
N TYR A 13 7.61 -10.51 4.65
CA TYR A 13 6.44 -10.28 3.80
C TYR A 13 6.09 -8.79 3.70
N PHE A 14 6.17 -8.05 4.80
CA PHE A 14 5.96 -6.59 4.79
C PHE A 14 7.00 -5.88 3.90
N ARG A 15 8.28 -6.27 4.00
CA ARG A 15 9.32 -5.69 3.13
C ARG A 15 9.15 -6.08 1.67
N LEU A 16 8.81 -7.34 1.38
CA LEU A 16 8.53 -7.79 0.02
C LEU A 16 7.35 -7.02 -0.59
N TYR A 17 6.27 -6.85 0.18
CA TYR A 17 5.15 -6.03 -0.22
C TYR A 17 5.59 -4.61 -0.57
N CYS A 18 6.39 -3.95 0.27
CA CYS A 18 6.89 -2.60 0.00
C CYS A 18 7.72 -2.53 -1.30
N ARG A 19 8.52 -3.56 -1.62
CA ARG A 19 9.28 -3.61 -2.88
C ARG A 19 8.37 -3.70 -4.09
N VAL A 20 7.38 -4.59 -4.04
CA VAL A 20 6.38 -4.73 -5.12
C VAL A 20 5.57 -3.45 -5.26
N ALA A 21 5.13 -2.87 -4.14
CA ALA A 21 4.40 -1.60 -4.12
C ALA A 21 5.22 -0.46 -4.74
N ALA A 22 6.54 -0.41 -4.50
CA ALA A 22 7.41 0.60 -5.12
C ALA A 22 7.38 0.53 -6.66
N PHE A 23 7.46 -0.69 -7.24
CA PHE A 23 7.36 -0.85 -8.69
C PHE A 23 5.99 -0.47 -9.24
N LEU A 24 4.92 -0.84 -8.53
CA LEU A 24 3.56 -0.46 -8.91
C LEU A 24 3.38 1.07 -8.86
N PHE A 25 3.80 1.72 -7.78
CA PHE A 25 3.76 3.17 -7.65
C PHE A 25 4.60 3.88 -8.71
N ALA A 26 5.78 3.37 -9.04
CA ALA A 26 6.58 3.91 -10.14
C ALA A 26 5.82 3.85 -11.48
N GLY A 27 5.15 2.72 -11.75
CA GLY A 27 4.25 2.59 -12.91
C GLY A 27 3.13 3.63 -12.90
N PHE A 28 2.49 3.87 -11.76
CA PHE A 28 1.43 4.87 -11.59
C PHE A 28 1.91 6.31 -11.52
N THR A 29 3.20 6.55 -11.38
CA THR A 29 3.76 7.87 -11.63
C THR A 29 4.01 8.03 -13.12
N VAL A 30 4.69 7.07 -13.76
CA VAL A 30 5.15 7.20 -15.15
C VAL A 30 3.99 7.19 -16.15
N TYR A 31 3.09 6.21 -16.07
CA TYR A 31 2.00 6.06 -17.04
C TYR A 31 1.06 7.28 -17.04
N PRO A 32 0.51 7.72 -15.89
CA PRO A 32 -0.36 8.90 -15.85
C PRO A 32 0.36 10.18 -16.22
N VAL A 33 1.65 10.34 -15.90
CA VAL A 33 2.40 11.53 -16.36
C VAL A 33 2.48 11.54 -17.89
N ILE A 34 2.76 10.40 -18.53
CA ILE A 34 2.82 10.30 -20.00
C ILE A 34 1.45 10.56 -20.62
N THR A 35 0.37 9.92 -20.13
CA THR A 35 -0.97 10.11 -20.70
C THR A 35 -1.48 11.54 -20.47
N LYS A 36 -1.26 12.11 -19.29
CA LYS A 36 -1.64 13.51 -18.99
C LYS A 36 -0.82 14.53 -19.79
N LEU A 37 0.44 14.21 -20.12
CA LEU A 37 1.27 15.04 -21.01
C LEU A 37 0.63 15.07 -22.40
N ALA A 38 0.23 13.90 -22.90
CA ALA A 38 -0.45 13.78 -24.20
C ALA A 38 -1.84 14.45 -24.21
N GLU A 39 -2.56 14.44 -23.08
CA GLU A 39 -3.89 15.06 -22.94
C GLU A 39 -3.84 16.56 -22.55
N HIS A 40 -2.65 17.16 -22.38
CA HIS A 40 -2.47 18.54 -21.86
C HIS A 40 -3.12 18.81 -20.49
N ARG A 41 -3.27 17.77 -19.64
CA ARG A 41 -4.02 17.85 -18.37
C ARG A 41 -3.16 17.98 -17.11
N LEU A 42 -1.83 17.91 -17.21
CA LEU A 42 -0.95 17.91 -16.02
C LEU A 42 -1.18 19.08 -15.05
N ALA A 43 -1.48 20.27 -15.56
CA ALA A 43 -1.66 21.44 -14.69
C ALA A 43 -2.83 21.28 -13.71
N HIS A 44 -3.79 20.41 -14.00
CA HIS A 44 -5.04 20.29 -13.25
C HIS A 44 -5.00 19.23 -12.13
N ASP A 45 -4.09 18.26 -12.18
CA ASP A 45 -4.08 17.14 -11.22
C ASP A 45 -2.68 16.55 -10.96
N TRP A 46 -1.64 17.37 -11.12
CA TRP A 46 -0.23 16.98 -10.89
C TRP A 46 0.00 16.44 -9.47
N ALA A 47 -0.75 16.95 -8.48
CA ALA A 47 -0.61 16.53 -7.09
C ALA A 47 -0.89 15.03 -6.90
N HIS A 48 -1.80 14.45 -7.69
CA HIS A 48 -2.08 13.03 -7.64
C HIS A 48 -0.87 12.20 -8.09
N SER A 49 -0.23 12.60 -9.19
CA SER A 49 1.01 11.96 -9.68
C SER A 49 2.17 12.15 -8.70
N ALA A 50 2.28 13.32 -8.07
CA ALA A 50 3.27 13.58 -7.02
C ALA A 50 3.03 12.72 -5.77
N LEU A 51 1.78 12.47 -5.40
CA LEU A 51 1.44 11.58 -4.29
C LEU A 51 1.87 10.15 -4.57
N HIS A 52 1.62 9.62 -5.77
CA HIS A 52 2.13 8.29 -6.15
C HIS A 52 3.66 8.23 -6.13
N LEU A 53 4.34 9.29 -6.58
CA LEU A 53 5.80 9.36 -6.51
C LEU A 53 6.29 9.35 -5.06
N LEU A 54 5.65 10.12 -4.17
CA LEU A 54 5.96 10.10 -2.75
C LEU A 54 5.79 8.69 -2.16
N PHE A 55 4.66 8.03 -2.46
CA PHE A 55 4.42 6.66 -2.02
C PHE A 55 5.43 5.67 -2.62
N CYS A 56 5.88 5.86 -3.85
CA CYS A 56 6.96 5.09 -4.47
C CYS A 56 8.25 5.21 -3.65
N LEU A 57 8.67 6.43 -3.32
CA LEU A 57 9.89 6.69 -2.55
C LEU A 57 9.81 6.10 -1.14
N LEU A 58 8.65 6.26 -0.48
CA LEU A 58 8.41 5.68 0.85
C LEU A 58 8.40 4.15 0.81
N ALA A 59 7.78 3.54 -0.20
CA ALA A 59 7.77 2.10 -0.41
C ALA A 59 9.20 1.58 -0.64
N ALA A 60 9.99 2.27 -1.45
CA ALA A 60 11.38 1.91 -1.72
C ALA A 60 12.24 2.01 -0.45
N TYR A 61 12.11 3.11 0.28
CA TYR A 61 12.79 3.27 1.56
C TYR A 61 12.43 2.13 2.53
N ALA A 62 11.14 1.84 2.72
CA ALA A 62 10.68 0.79 3.62
C ALA A 62 11.09 -0.63 3.18
N GLY A 63 11.14 -0.87 1.86
CA GLY A 63 11.46 -2.17 1.26
C GLY A 63 12.95 -2.52 1.26
N TRP A 64 13.83 -1.52 1.09
CA TRP A 64 15.28 -1.73 0.93
C TRP A 64 16.14 -1.04 1.99
N ALA A 65 15.86 0.23 2.33
CA ALA A 65 16.81 1.05 3.10
C ALA A 65 16.54 1.08 4.62
N ALA A 66 15.28 0.95 5.03
CA ALA A 66 14.91 1.03 6.45
C ALA A 66 15.57 -0.10 7.25
N ARG A 67 16.25 0.26 8.36
CA ARG A 67 16.97 -0.69 9.22
C ARG A 67 16.03 -1.64 9.97
N ASP A 68 14.85 -1.16 10.37
CA ASP A 68 13.84 -1.96 11.05
C ASP A 68 12.64 -2.30 10.15
N ALA A 69 11.83 -3.27 10.58
CA ALA A 69 10.60 -3.64 9.90
C ALA A 69 9.42 -2.70 10.24
N ARG A 70 9.59 -1.73 11.14
CA ARG A 70 8.50 -0.84 11.56
C ARG A 70 8.07 0.06 10.41
N ALA A 71 9.03 0.60 9.67
CA ALA A 71 8.74 1.39 8.47
C ALA A 71 7.88 0.62 7.46
N ALA A 72 8.23 -0.64 7.17
CA ALA A 72 7.47 -1.49 6.25
C ALA A 72 6.06 -1.82 6.76
N ARG A 73 5.91 -2.09 8.05
CA ARG A 73 4.59 -2.34 8.67
C ARG A 73 3.71 -1.09 8.63
N LEU A 74 4.25 0.07 8.99
CA LEU A 74 3.53 1.35 8.96
C LEU A 74 3.12 1.72 7.53
N PHE A 75 4.04 1.61 6.57
CA PHE A 75 3.74 1.86 5.17
C PHE A 75 2.63 0.93 4.66
N THR A 76 2.74 -0.37 4.91
CA THR A 76 1.73 -1.35 4.50
C THR A 76 0.37 -1.06 5.16
N GLY A 77 0.36 -0.71 6.45
CA GLY A 77 -0.86 -0.29 7.15
C GLY A 77 -1.50 0.97 6.55
N ALA A 78 -0.68 1.98 6.25
CA ALA A 78 -1.14 3.20 5.58
C ALA A 78 -1.74 2.91 4.20
N VAL A 79 -1.11 2.03 3.40
CA VAL A 79 -1.67 1.63 2.10
C VAL A 79 -2.98 0.87 2.28
N ALA A 80 -3.06 -0.09 3.21
CA ALA A 80 -4.29 -0.83 3.48
C ALA A 80 -5.48 0.11 3.77
N VAL A 81 -5.27 1.15 4.57
CA VAL A 81 -6.31 2.12 4.95
C VAL A 81 -6.56 3.11 3.82
N ILE A 82 -5.55 3.88 3.41
CA ILE A 82 -5.73 4.99 2.48
C ILE A 82 -6.18 4.47 1.11
N TYR A 83 -5.45 3.50 0.54
CA TYR A 83 -5.78 2.97 -0.78
C TYR A 83 -7.01 2.06 -0.71
N GLY A 84 -7.28 1.40 0.42
CA GLY A 84 -8.51 0.65 0.61
C GLY A 84 -9.74 1.57 0.56
N VAL A 85 -9.70 2.68 1.30
CA VAL A 85 -10.78 3.68 1.30
C VAL A 85 -10.96 4.29 -0.08
N LEU A 86 -9.88 4.73 -0.74
CA LEU A 86 -9.96 5.31 -2.08
C LEU A 86 -10.49 4.30 -3.11
N GLY A 87 -10.00 3.06 -3.07
CA GLY A 87 -10.42 2.01 -3.99
C GLY A 87 -11.87 1.56 -3.83
N VAL A 88 -12.47 1.75 -2.64
CA VAL A 88 -13.90 1.45 -2.40
C VAL A 88 -14.77 2.67 -2.68
N ILE A 89 -14.44 3.82 -2.08
CA ILE A 89 -15.27 5.03 -2.19
C ILE A 89 -15.26 5.58 -3.62
N GLY A 90 -14.16 5.43 -4.36
CA GLY A 90 -14.03 5.92 -5.73
C GLY A 90 -15.04 5.35 -6.73
N TRP A 91 -15.69 4.23 -6.42
CA TRP A 91 -16.80 3.72 -7.24
C TRP A 91 -18.08 4.53 -7.12
N PHE A 92 -18.20 5.35 -6.07
CA PHE A 92 -19.40 6.10 -5.74
C PHE A 92 -19.24 7.61 -5.95
N VAL A 93 -18.00 8.11 -6.05
CA VAL A 93 -17.70 9.53 -6.27
C VAL A 93 -16.67 9.70 -7.38
N PRO A 94 -16.79 10.74 -8.23
CA PRO A 94 -15.89 10.92 -9.38
C PRO A 94 -14.45 11.32 -9.00
N GLY A 95 -14.24 11.77 -7.77
CA GLY A 95 -12.93 12.16 -7.25
C GLY A 95 -13.05 13.10 -6.07
N LEU A 96 -11.89 13.45 -5.50
CA LEU A 96 -11.78 14.41 -4.39
C LEU A 96 -11.20 15.72 -4.90
N LEU A 97 -11.70 16.84 -4.38
CA LEU A 97 -11.18 18.19 -4.66
C LEU A 97 -11.09 18.51 -6.16
N LEU A 98 -12.04 17.99 -6.94
CA LEU A 98 -12.10 18.21 -8.38
C LEU A 98 -12.17 19.71 -8.70
N GLY A 99 -11.51 20.12 -9.79
CA GLY A 99 -11.42 21.53 -10.18
C GLY A 99 -10.31 22.33 -9.49
N THR A 100 -9.49 21.69 -8.66
CA THR A 100 -8.31 22.31 -8.02
C THR A 100 -7.02 21.61 -8.47
N PRO A 101 -5.84 22.25 -8.35
CA PRO A 101 -4.54 21.61 -8.65
C PRO A 101 -4.23 20.38 -7.80
N VAL A 102 -4.98 20.17 -6.70
CA VAL A 102 -4.87 19.01 -5.79
C VAL A 102 -5.96 17.96 -6.03
N ALA A 103 -6.60 17.99 -7.21
CA ALA A 103 -7.62 17.02 -7.58
C ALA A 103 -7.07 15.59 -7.55
N ILE A 104 -7.86 14.68 -6.97
CA ILE A 104 -7.61 13.23 -6.96
C ILE A 104 -8.75 12.59 -7.77
N PRO A 105 -8.60 12.44 -9.10
CA PRO A 105 -9.57 11.72 -9.90
C PRO A 105 -9.67 10.26 -9.45
N LEU A 106 -10.89 9.75 -9.35
CA LEU A 106 -11.19 8.37 -8.94
C LEU A 106 -11.94 7.63 -10.05
N ASP A 107 -11.34 7.59 -11.23
CA ASP A 107 -11.88 6.81 -12.33
C ASP A 107 -11.81 5.30 -12.04
N PRO A 108 -12.61 4.46 -12.73
CA PRO A 108 -12.65 3.03 -12.48
C PRO A 108 -11.28 2.33 -12.53
N VAL A 109 -10.39 2.79 -13.41
CA VAL A 109 -9.06 2.19 -13.57
C VAL A 109 -8.20 2.53 -12.36
N ALA A 110 -8.19 3.79 -11.91
CA ALA A 110 -7.52 4.19 -10.66
C ALA A 110 -8.03 3.39 -9.44
N ASN A 111 -9.34 3.17 -9.34
CA ASN A 111 -9.93 2.42 -8.22
C ASN A 111 -9.49 0.95 -8.19
N VAL A 112 -9.42 0.29 -9.34
CA VAL A 112 -8.86 -1.07 -9.43
C VAL A 112 -7.42 -1.09 -8.92
N PHE A 113 -6.61 -0.11 -9.29
CA PHE A 113 -5.23 -0.04 -8.82
C PHE A 113 -5.11 0.23 -7.32
N HIS A 114 -5.97 1.09 -6.79
CA HIS A 114 -6.06 1.30 -5.36
C HIS A 114 -6.36 -0.01 -4.62
N LEU A 115 -7.31 -0.81 -5.12
CA LEU A 115 -7.67 -2.11 -4.55
C LEU A 115 -6.55 -3.16 -4.70
N VAL A 116 -5.86 -3.20 -5.85
CA VAL A 116 -4.72 -4.11 -6.10
C VAL A 116 -3.61 -3.88 -5.06
N LEU A 117 -3.36 -2.63 -4.68
CA LEU A 117 -2.41 -2.29 -3.62
C LEU A 117 -2.97 -2.61 -2.22
N ALA A 118 -4.23 -2.26 -1.96
CA ALA A 118 -4.82 -2.31 -0.64
C ALA A 118 -5.14 -3.73 -0.16
N VAL A 119 -5.65 -4.61 -1.03
CA VAL A 119 -6.09 -5.96 -0.62
C VAL A 119 -4.94 -6.81 -0.06
N PRO A 120 -3.77 -6.93 -0.72
CA PRO A 120 -2.65 -7.67 -0.15
C PRO A 120 -2.13 -7.03 1.14
N ALA A 121 -2.13 -5.69 1.23
CA ALA A 121 -1.75 -4.98 2.44
C ALA A 121 -2.67 -5.30 3.62
N LEU A 122 -3.98 -5.27 3.39
CA LEU A 122 -4.99 -5.61 4.40
C LEU A 122 -4.83 -7.05 4.88
N VAL A 123 -4.59 -8.00 3.97
CA VAL A 123 -4.33 -9.40 4.33
C VAL A 123 -3.11 -9.53 5.25
N LEU A 124 -2.01 -8.83 4.93
CA LEU A 124 -0.79 -8.86 5.75
C LEU A 124 -1.01 -8.24 7.13
N VAL A 125 -1.70 -7.10 7.20
CA VAL A 125 -2.00 -6.41 8.46
C VAL A 125 -2.91 -7.28 9.33
N THR A 126 -4.01 -7.80 8.78
CA THR A 126 -4.96 -8.64 9.51
C THR A 126 -4.30 -9.91 10.04
N ARG A 127 -3.50 -10.60 9.22
CA ARG A 127 -2.74 -11.78 9.68
C ARG A 127 -1.74 -11.44 10.80
N SER A 128 -1.08 -10.29 10.71
CA SER A 128 -0.15 -9.85 11.76
C SER A 128 -0.87 -9.51 13.07
N VAL A 129 -2.09 -8.99 13.02
CA VAL A 129 -2.88 -8.70 14.23
C VAL A 129 -3.39 -9.99 14.86
N ILE A 130 -4.00 -10.87 14.07
CA ILE A 130 -4.52 -12.17 14.55
C ILE A 130 -3.40 -13.00 15.19
N GLY A 131 -2.23 -13.11 14.53
CA GLY A 131 -1.10 -13.88 15.05
C GLY A 131 -0.56 -13.36 16.38
N LYS A 132 -0.64 -12.04 16.65
CA LYS A 132 -0.28 -11.47 17.95
C LYS A 132 -1.30 -11.82 19.03
N VAL A 133 -2.59 -11.76 18.71
CA VAL A 133 -3.66 -12.09 19.67
C VAL A 133 -3.58 -13.57 20.07
N SER A 134 -3.40 -14.48 19.10
CA SER A 134 -3.28 -15.92 19.40
C SER A 134 -2.01 -16.27 20.18
N GLY A 135 -0.88 -15.59 19.92
CA GLY A 135 0.36 -15.80 20.67
C GLY A 135 0.29 -15.34 22.14
N ASN A 136 -0.48 -14.28 22.41
CA ASN A 136 -0.69 -13.77 23.77
C ASN A 136 -1.55 -14.69 24.64
N GLN A 137 -2.46 -15.48 24.05
CA GLN A 137 -3.29 -16.41 24.83
C GLN A 137 -2.54 -17.67 25.27
N GLN A 138 -1.38 -17.97 24.68
CA GLN A 138 -0.65 -19.20 24.97
C GLN A 138 0.36 -19.05 26.13
N SER A 139 0.67 -17.83 26.55
CA SER A 139 1.51 -17.54 27.74
C SER A 139 0.75 -17.57 29.06
N ASP A 140 -0.58 -17.60 29.02
CA ASP A 140 -1.44 -17.52 30.21
C ASP A 140 -1.90 -18.90 30.73
N LEU A 141 -1.44 -19.99 30.12
CA LEU A 141 -1.72 -21.33 30.62
C LEU A 141 -0.74 -21.68 31.75
N PRO A 142 -1.22 -22.01 32.96
CA PRO A 142 -0.35 -22.39 34.07
C PRO A 142 0.43 -23.66 33.69
N THR A 143 1.75 -23.59 33.81
CA THR A 143 2.62 -24.76 33.76
C THR A 143 2.37 -25.58 35.02
N ASN A 144 1.64 -26.69 34.88
CA ASN A 144 1.56 -27.74 35.89
C ASN A 144 2.85 -28.56 35.93
#